data_AF-A0A924Z9K3-F1
#
_entry.id   AF-A0A924Z9K3-F1
#
_cell.length_a   1.000
_cell.length_b   1.000
_cell.length_c   1.000
_cell.angle_alpha   90.00
_cell.angle_beta   90.00
_cell.angle_gamma   90.00
#
_symmetry.space_group_name_H-M   'P 1'
#
loop_
_entity.id
_entity.type
_entity.pdbx_description
1 polymer ?
#
loop_
_entity_poly.entity_id
_entity_poly.type
_entity_poly.pdbx_seq_one_letter_code
_entity_poly.pdbx_strand_id
1 'polypeptide(L)'
;IGQENRGLEYMFVMMNAARYAVGLQGIAVAERAYQKAVAYARDRVQSRPVDGSMNAAATIIHHPDVKRMLMTMRAQIEGCRAMALVAAAAQDAAHAHPEAAVRKQNQVFYEFLVPLVKGFSTEMSIAVTSLGVQVHGGMGFIEETGAAQYYRDARILTIYEGTTAIQANDLIGRKTARDGGATARAICEQIQGTEALLAARGSDAARAMHKRLSAARRALLDVVAFVAGGLAKGSQDSPNAVFAGSVPYLLLAGNVIAGWQMARALLVAEDQLAAGVEVDFMRAKITTARFYGDHILSQVPGVRDSIVEGAAGVTEMALEAF
;
A
#
# COMPACT_ATOMS: atom_id res chain seq x y z
N ILE A 1 35.05 1.55 8.67
CA ILE A 1 33.88 0.92 9.34
C ILE A 1 34.07 -0.58 9.23
N GLY A 2 34.13 -1.31 10.35
CA GLY A 2 34.23 -2.77 10.35
C GLY A 2 35.47 -3.34 9.66
N GLN A 3 35.33 -4.53 9.08
CA GLN A 3 36.40 -5.29 8.39
C GLN A 3 36.68 -4.76 6.97
N GLU A 4 37.94 -4.88 6.54
CA GLU A 4 38.39 -4.51 5.20
C GLU A 4 37.62 -5.29 4.11
N ASN A 5 37.28 -4.62 3.00
CA ASN A 5 36.54 -5.18 1.84
C ASN A 5 35.11 -5.68 2.11
N ARG A 6 34.51 -5.37 3.27
CA ARG A 6 33.12 -5.73 3.63
C ARG A 6 32.14 -4.55 3.60
N GLY A 7 32.51 -3.46 2.93
CA GLY A 7 31.75 -2.19 2.94
C GLY A 7 30.30 -2.29 2.47
N LEU A 8 30.03 -3.07 1.41
CA LEU A 8 28.67 -3.25 0.89
C LEU A 8 27.74 -3.91 1.91
N GLU A 9 28.23 -4.91 2.65
CA GLU A 9 27.43 -5.60 3.66
C GLU A 9 27.03 -4.67 4.80
N TYR A 10 27.97 -3.87 5.30
CA TYR A 10 27.68 -2.86 6.31
C TYR A 10 26.71 -1.78 5.79
N MET A 11 26.84 -1.38 4.53
CA MET A 11 25.92 -0.44 3.89
C MET A 11 24.51 -1.03 3.79
N PHE A 12 24.35 -2.33 3.47
CA PHE A 12 23.03 -2.96 3.38
C PHE A 12 22.28 -3.00 4.71
N VAL A 13 22.98 -3.11 5.83
CA VAL A 13 22.36 -2.99 7.17
C VAL A 13 21.70 -1.61 7.33
N MET A 14 22.40 -0.54 6.95
CA MET A 14 21.86 0.82 6.99
C MET A 14 20.78 1.05 5.95
N MET A 15 20.87 0.38 4.80
CA MET A 15 19.94 0.54 3.68
C MET A 15 18.51 0.10 4.03
N ASN A 16 18.32 -0.94 4.84
CA ASN A 16 16.97 -1.33 5.27
C ASN A 16 16.29 -0.24 6.12
N ALA A 17 17.03 0.35 7.05
CA ALA A 17 16.54 1.47 7.87
C ALA A 17 16.26 2.71 7.01
N ALA A 18 17.16 3.04 6.06
CA ALA A 18 16.98 4.15 5.13
C ALA A 18 15.72 3.97 4.26
N ARG A 19 15.52 2.78 3.68
CA ARG A 19 14.33 2.45 2.89
C ARG A 19 13.05 2.56 3.69
N TYR A 20 13.03 2.04 4.92
CA TYR A 20 11.89 2.17 5.81
C TYR A 20 11.59 3.65 6.12
N ALA A 21 12.62 4.44 6.44
CA ALA A 21 12.48 5.88 6.71
C ALA A 21 11.96 6.66 5.50
N VAL A 22 12.44 6.37 4.29
CA VAL A 22 11.92 6.95 3.04
C VAL A 22 10.44 6.58 2.82
N GLY A 23 10.06 5.33 3.10
CA GLY A 23 8.65 4.92 3.07
C GLY A 23 7.78 5.77 4.01
N LEU A 24 8.26 6.02 5.23
CA LEU A 24 7.59 6.91 6.18
C LEU A 24 7.49 8.36 5.69
N GLN A 25 8.52 8.89 5.02
CA GLN A 25 8.47 10.21 4.42
C GLN A 25 7.35 10.31 3.38
N GLY A 26 7.15 9.27 2.55
CA GLY A 26 6.04 9.20 1.60
C GLY A 26 4.68 9.27 2.29
N ILE A 27 4.51 8.52 3.38
CA ILE A 27 3.28 8.54 4.19
C ILE A 27 3.05 9.92 4.83
N ALA A 28 4.11 10.56 5.34
CA ALA A 28 4.03 11.85 6.01
C ALA A 28 3.66 12.99 5.04
N VAL A 29 4.30 13.05 3.87
CA VAL A 29 3.98 14.07 2.84
C VAL A 29 2.55 13.87 2.31
N ALA A 30 2.14 12.62 2.10
CA ALA A 30 0.77 12.29 1.70
C ALA A 30 -0.27 12.73 2.75
N GLU A 31 -0.04 12.46 4.03
CA GLU A 31 -0.88 12.91 5.14
C GLU A 31 -1.00 14.44 5.16
N ARG A 32 0.11 15.15 4.99
CA ARG A 32 0.08 16.62 4.98
C ARG A 32 -0.72 17.18 3.80
N ALA A 33 -0.58 16.58 2.61
CA ALA A 33 -1.37 16.95 1.44
C ALA A 33 -2.87 16.68 1.66
N TYR A 34 -3.23 15.55 2.28
CA TYR A 34 -4.61 15.22 2.66
C TYR A 34 -5.22 16.23 3.61
N GLN A 35 -4.54 16.57 4.72
CA GLN A 35 -5.04 17.55 5.68
C GLN A 35 -5.32 18.90 5.01
N LYS A 36 -4.42 19.33 4.13
CA LYS A 36 -4.58 20.58 3.39
C LYS A 36 -5.76 20.53 2.41
N ALA A 37 -5.90 19.43 1.67
CA ALA A 37 -7.02 19.21 0.76
C ALA A 37 -8.37 19.18 1.49
N VAL A 38 -8.45 18.54 2.66
CA VAL A 38 -9.66 18.53 3.51
C VAL A 38 -10.00 19.93 3.98
N ALA A 39 -9.01 20.69 4.47
CA ALA A 39 -9.23 22.07 4.92
C ALA A 39 -9.78 22.93 3.78
N TYR A 40 -9.12 22.91 2.60
CA TYR A 40 -9.59 23.65 1.43
C TYR A 40 -11.01 23.22 1.01
N ALA A 41 -11.29 21.92 1.01
CA ALA A 41 -12.60 21.40 0.60
C ALA A 41 -13.75 21.81 1.53
N ARG A 42 -13.44 22.04 2.82
CA ARG A 42 -14.42 22.52 3.81
C ARG A 42 -14.76 23.99 3.63
N ASP A 43 -13.85 24.80 3.09
CA ASP A 43 -14.03 26.26 2.99
C ASP A 43 -14.48 26.70 1.59
N ARG A 44 -14.06 25.99 0.54
CA ARG A 44 -14.32 26.39 -0.85
C ARG A 44 -15.79 26.16 -1.22
N VAL A 45 -16.57 27.23 -1.36
CA VAL A 45 -17.95 27.19 -1.88
C VAL A 45 -17.96 27.19 -3.41
N GLN A 46 -18.62 26.20 -4.02
CA GLN A 46 -18.79 26.12 -5.48
C GLN A 46 -19.91 25.14 -5.83
N SER A 47 -20.85 25.58 -6.69
CA SER A 47 -21.96 24.77 -7.22
C SER A 47 -22.92 24.20 -6.16
N ARG A 48 -24.13 23.83 -6.59
CA ARG A 48 -25.14 23.19 -5.73
C ARG A 48 -24.86 21.69 -5.58
N PRO A 49 -25.17 21.06 -4.44
CA PRO A 49 -25.13 19.60 -4.30
C PRO A 49 -26.05 18.91 -5.31
N VAL A 50 -25.55 17.83 -5.91
CA VAL A 50 -26.29 17.06 -6.93
C VAL A 50 -27.48 16.26 -6.38
N ASP A 51 -27.50 16.03 -5.07
CA ASP A 51 -28.60 15.34 -4.36
C ASP A 51 -29.77 16.28 -4.00
N GLY A 52 -29.67 17.57 -4.33
CA GLY A 52 -30.69 18.56 -4.02
C GLY A 52 -30.78 18.93 -2.55
N SER A 53 -29.85 18.49 -1.70
CA SER A 53 -29.85 18.77 -0.25
C SER A 53 -29.77 20.26 0.10
N MET A 54 -29.28 21.10 -0.82
CA MET A 54 -29.21 22.55 -0.66
C MET A 54 -29.68 23.29 -1.91
N ASN A 55 -30.41 24.39 -1.68
CA ASN A 55 -30.86 25.28 -2.75
C ASN A 55 -29.82 26.32 -3.19
N ALA A 56 -28.76 26.51 -2.40
CA ALA A 56 -27.64 27.39 -2.68
C ALA A 56 -26.36 26.59 -2.96
N ALA A 57 -25.30 27.28 -3.40
CA ALA A 57 -23.99 26.67 -3.55
C ALA A 57 -23.48 26.16 -2.18
N ALA A 58 -22.84 24.99 -2.19
CA ALA A 58 -22.29 24.37 -0.99
C ALA A 58 -20.77 24.34 -1.04
N THR A 59 -20.12 24.06 0.10
CA THR A 59 -18.69 23.80 0.12
C THR A 59 -18.38 22.49 -0.62
N ILE A 60 -17.23 22.42 -1.29
CA ILE A 60 -16.99 21.32 -2.23
C ILE A 60 -16.91 19.95 -1.56
N ILE A 61 -16.66 19.88 -0.25
CA ILE A 61 -16.72 18.64 0.53
C ILE A 61 -18.09 17.96 0.52
N HIS A 62 -19.16 18.67 0.14
CA HIS A 62 -20.48 18.07 -0.04
C HIS A 62 -20.59 17.24 -1.34
N HIS A 63 -19.72 17.48 -2.33
CA HIS A 63 -19.80 16.85 -3.64
C HIS A 63 -19.27 15.40 -3.63
N PRO A 64 -19.98 14.43 -4.24
CA PRO A 64 -19.61 13.02 -4.18
C PRO A 64 -18.20 12.71 -4.68
N ASP A 65 -17.76 13.33 -5.77
CA ASP A 65 -16.42 13.06 -6.31
C ASP A 65 -15.30 13.62 -5.42
N VAL A 66 -15.51 14.78 -4.80
CA VAL A 66 -14.58 15.33 -3.80
C VAL A 66 -14.51 14.41 -2.58
N LYS A 67 -15.65 13.89 -2.10
CA LYS A 67 -15.67 12.87 -1.03
C LYS A 67 -14.91 11.62 -1.44
N ARG A 68 -15.10 11.12 -2.67
CA ARG A 68 -14.36 9.97 -3.21
C ARG A 68 -12.86 10.23 -3.21
N MET A 69 -12.40 11.38 -3.73
CA MET A 69 -10.98 11.75 -3.73
C MET A 69 -10.41 11.82 -2.31
N LEU A 70 -11.08 12.52 -1.38
CA LEU A 70 -10.64 12.64 0.01
C LEU A 70 -10.63 11.27 0.72
N MET A 71 -11.61 10.40 0.44
CA MET A 71 -11.64 9.04 0.98
C MET A 71 -10.53 8.16 0.40
N THR A 72 -10.21 8.28 -0.89
CA THR A 72 -9.05 7.60 -1.48
C THR A 72 -7.76 8.02 -0.81
N MET A 73 -7.54 9.33 -0.66
CA MET A 73 -6.36 9.85 0.06
C MET A 73 -6.28 9.27 1.47
N ARG A 74 -7.33 9.43 2.27
CA ARG A 74 -7.38 8.96 3.66
C ARG A 74 -7.13 7.45 3.76
N ALA A 75 -7.85 6.65 2.98
CA ALA A 75 -7.79 5.20 3.05
C ALA A 75 -6.40 4.67 2.69
N GLN A 76 -5.76 5.21 1.64
CA GLN A 76 -4.41 4.82 1.25
C GLN A 76 -3.39 5.19 2.32
N ILE A 77 -3.45 6.42 2.86
CA ILE A 77 -2.53 6.87 3.90
C ILE A 77 -2.66 6.01 5.16
N GLU A 78 -3.89 5.76 5.62
CA GLU A 78 -4.13 4.96 6.82
C GLU A 78 -3.67 3.51 6.66
N GLY A 79 -3.90 2.91 5.49
CA GLY A 79 -3.41 1.56 5.18
C GLY A 79 -1.89 1.47 5.17
N CYS A 80 -1.21 2.41 4.50
CA CYS A 80 0.27 2.44 4.49
C CYS A 80 0.85 2.73 5.87
N ARG A 81 0.23 3.63 6.65
CA ARG A 81 0.62 3.90 8.04
C ARG A 81 0.51 2.64 8.90
N ALA A 82 -0.59 1.91 8.80
CA ALA A 82 -0.79 0.68 9.56
C ALA A 82 0.23 -0.41 9.15
N MET A 83 0.51 -0.55 7.85
CA MET A 83 1.55 -1.46 7.34
C MET A 83 2.94 -1.09 7.89
N ALA A 84 3.31 0.19 7.87
CA ALA A 84 4.59 0.65 8.40
C ALA A 84 4.70 0.40 9.92
N LEU A 85 3.67 0.71 10.70
CA LEU A 85 3.66 0.44 12.14
C LEU A 85 3.80 -1.05 12.47
N VAL A 86 3.17 -1.92 11.69
CA VAL A 86 3.32 -3.38 11.82
C VAL A 86 4.73 -3.85 11.46
N ALA A 87 5.34 -3.27 10.42
CA ALA A 87 6.74 -3.54 10.11
C ALA A 87 7.69 -3.08 11.22
N ALA A 88 7.47 -1.90 11.81
CA ALA A 88 8.25 -1.43 12.97
C ALA A 88 8.11 -2.37 14.17
N ALA A 89 6.88 -2.79 14.52
CA ALA A 89 6.65 -3.73 15.60
C ALA A 89 7.36 -5.08 15.36
N ALA A 90 7.35 -5.56 14.11
CA ALA A 90 8.11 -6.76 13.73
C ALA A 90 9.62 -6.54 13.87
N GLN A 91 10.15 -5.37 13.52
CA GLN A 91 11.57 -5.07 13.71
C GLN A 91 11.97 -5.05 15.18
N ASP A 92 11.15 -4.45 16.06
CA ASP A 92 11.40 -4.45 17.49
C ASP A 92 11.37 -5.89 18.06
N ALA A 93 10.38 -6.69 17.65
CA ALA A 93 10.30 -8.09 18.04
C ALA A 93 11.46 -8.92 17.49
N ALA A 94 11.94 -8.64 16.27
CA ALA A 94 13.11 -9.29 15.69
C ALA A 94 14.38 -9.01 16.49
N HIS A 95 14.49 -7.81 17.07
CA HIS A 95 15.65 -7.42 17.88
C HIS A 95 15.57 -7.95 19.32
N ALA A 96 14.42 -7.83 19.97
CA ALA A 96 14.32 -7.89 21.44
C ALA A 96 13.45 -9.03 21.99
N HIS A 97 12.71 -9.78 21.16
CA HIS A 97 11.84 -10.85 21.69
C HIS A 97 12.68 -11.93 22.41
N PRO A 98 12.25 -12.46 23.59
CA PRO A 98 13.06 -13.41 24.36
C PRO A 98 13.37 -14.70 23.59
N GLU A 99 12.41 -15.20 22.83
CA GLU A 99 12.55 -16.44 22.06
C GLU A 99 13.22 -16.23 20.70
N ALA A 100 14.28 -17.01 20.42
CA ALA A 100 15.06 -16.91 19.19
C ALA A 100 14.26 -17.25 17.91
N ALA A 101 13.32 -18.20 18.00
CA ALA A 101 12.47 -18.58 16.88
C ALA A 101 11.54 -17.42 16.47
N VAL A 102 10.93 -16.75 17.46
CA VAL A 102 10.06 -15.59 17.24
C VAL A 102 10.85 -14.41 16.68
N ARG A 103 12.08 -14.16 17.17
CA ARG A 103 12.97 -13.15 16.58
C ARG A 103 13.22 -13.42 15.09
N LYS A 104 13.56 -14.66 14.73
CA LYS A 104 13.81 -15.06 13.35
C LYS A 104 12.58 -14.89 12.45
N GLN A 105 11.40 -15.29 12.93
CA GLN A 105 10.15 -15.14 12.18
C GLN A 105 9.81 -13.67 11.92
N ASN A 106 9.93 -12.83 12.95
CA ASN A 106 9.71 -11.39 12.82
C ASN A 106 10.73 -10.71 11.91
N GLN A 107 12.00 -11.14 11.94
CA GLN A 107 13.03 -10.64 11.03
C GLN A 107 12.66 -10.90 9.57
N VAL A 108 12.24 -12.13 9.25
CA VAL A 108 11.81 -12.50 7.89
C VAL A 108 10.57 -11.71 7.46
N PHE A 109 9.60 -11.54 8.36
CA PHE A 109 8.39 -10.77 8.10
C PHE A 109 8.70 -9.28 7.87
N TYR A 110 9.51 -8.65 8.73
CA TYR A 110 9.97 -7.28 8.55
C TYR A 110 10.69 -7.10 7.21
N GLU A 111 11.64 -7.98 6.91
CA GLU A 111 12.40 -7.93 5.67
C GLU A 111 11.53 -8.04 4.41
N PHE A 112 10.44 -8.80 4.46
CA PHE A 112 9.45 -8.86 3.38
C PHE A 112 8.68 -7.53 3.24
N LEU A 113 8.36 -6.87 4.36
CA LEU A 113 7.62 -5.62 4.38
C LEU A 113 8.45 -4.40 3.98
N VAL A 114 9.76 -4.36 4.22
CA VAL A 114 10.62 -3.20 3.89
C VAL A 114 10.45 -2.72 2.43
N PRO A 115 10.57 -3.56 1.39
CA PRO A 115 10.36 -3.10 0.02
C PRO A 115 8.93 -2.61 -0.23
N LEU A 116 7.92 -3.15 0.46
CA LEU A 116 6.55 -2.65 0.37
C LEU A 116 6.40 -1.27 1.04
N VAL A 117 6.93 -1.12 2.25
CA VAL A 117 6.92 0.16 2.97
C VAL A 117 7.62 1.24 2.16
N LYS A 118 8.78 0.94 1.56
CA LYS A 118 9.46 1.90 0.67
C LYS A 118 8.71 2.07 -0.64
N GLY A 119 8.62 1.04 -1.45
CA GLY A 119 8.15 1.11 -2.83
C GLY A 119 6.68 1.49 -2.95
N PHE A 120 5.79 0.77 -2.27
CA PHE A 120 4.35 1.04 -2.36
C PHE A 120 3.98 2.38 -1.70
N SER A 121 4.51 2.70 -0.52
CA SER A 121 4.13 3.94 0.16
C SER A 121 4.64 5.20 -0.56
N THR A 122 5.79 5.12 -1.24
CA THR A 122 6.31 6.27 -2.01
C THR A 122 5.53 6.45 -3.32
N GLU A 123 5.16 5.39 -4.03
CA GLU A 123 4.26 5.48 -5.19
C GLU A 123 2.86 5.98 -4.78
N MET A 124 2.32 5.49 -3.66
CA MET A 124 1.07 5.97 -3.05
C MET A 124 1.14 7.48 -2.78
N SER A 125 2.27 7.97 -2.28
CA SER A 125 2.44 9.40 -1.98
C SER A 125 2.28 10.28 -3.21
N ILE A 126 2.71 9.82 -4.39
CA ILE A 126 2.52 10.55 -5.67
C ILE A 126 1.03 10.62 -6.02
N ALA A 127 0.33 9.48 -5.97
CA ALA A 127 -1.10 9.42 -6.27
C ALA A 127 -1.91 10.30 -5.32
N VAL A 128 -1.62 10.24 -4.01
CA VAL A 128 -2.32 11.04 -3.00
C VAL A 128 -2.02 12.51 -3.12
N THR A 129 -0.76 12.91 -3.30
CA THR A 129 -0.41 14.33 -3.45
C THR A 129 -0.97 14.93 -4.75
N SER A 130 -1.05 14.13 -5.83
CA SER A 130 -1.75 14.50 -7.06
C SER A 130 -3.25 14.74 -6.84
N LEU A 131 -3.94 13.84 -6.12
CA LEU A 131 -5.33 14.09 -5.69
C LEU A 131 -5.44 15.34 -4.82
N GLY A 132 -4.44 15.60 -3.97
CA GLY A 132 -4.35 16.81 -3.17
C GLY A 132 -4.38 18.07 -4.04
N VAL A 133 -3.60 18.11 -5.13
CA VAL A 133 -3.64 19.19 -6.13
C VAL A 133 -5.03 19.25 -6.79
N GLN A 134 -5.57 18.11 -7.21
CA GLN A 134 -6.86 18.04 -7.90
C GLN A 134 -8.03 18.61 -7.05
N VAL A 135 -8.06 18.33 -5.75
CA VAL A 135 -9.09 18.86 -4.82
C VAL A 135 -9.06 20.39 -4.75
N HIS A 136 -7.89 21.02 -4.95
CA HIS A 136 -7.78 22.47 -4.97
C HIS A 136 -8.22 23.10 -6.31
N GLY A 137 -8.47 22.30 -7.35
CA GLY A 137 -8.75 22.78 -8.70
C GLY A 137 -7.57 23.58 -9.28
N GLY A 138 -7.85 24.64 -10.03
CA GLY A 138 -6.79 25.50 -10.61
C GLY A 138 -5.86 26.11 -9.55
N MET A 139 -6.36 26.39 -8.34
CA MET A 139 -5.54 26.88 -7.25
C MET A 139 -4.49 25.86 -6.79
N GLY A 140 -4.73 24.57 -6.98
CA GLY A 140 -3.74 23.53 -6.65
C GLY A 140 -2.46 23.61 -7.45
N PHE A 141 -2.50 24.26 -8.63
CA PHE A 141 -1.35 24.48 -9.50
C PHE A 141 -0.57 25.77 -9.15
N ILE A 142 -1.14 26.65 -8.33
CA ILE A 142 -0.51 27.91 -7.95
C ILE A 142 0.38 27.69 -6.71
N GLU A 143 1.66 28.00 -6.83
CA GLU A 143 2.68 27.75 -5.79
C GLU A 143 2.35 28.43 -4.45
N GLU A 144 1.70 29.59 -4.45
CA GLU A 144 1.28 30.29 -3.24
C GLU A 144 0.33 29.46 -2.37
N THR A 145 -0.44 28.54 -2.97
CA THR A 145 -1.24 27.62 -2.17
C THR A 145 -0.39 26.62 -1.42
N GLY A 146 0.78 26.25 -1.93
CA GLY A 146 1.64 25.20 -1.38
C GLY A 146 1.12 23.77 -1.60
N ALA A 147 0.04 23.56 -2.37
CA ALA A 147 -0.44 22.20 -2.68
C ALA A 147 0.51 21.46 -3.65
N ALA A 148 0.98 22.15 -4.70
CA ALA A 148 1.90 21.59 -5.69
C ALA A 148 3.26 21.17 -5.10
N GLN A 149 3.71 21.84 -4.03
CA GLN A 149 4.97 21.50 -3.36
C GLN A 149 4.99 20.04 -2.88
N TYR A 150 3.92 19.56 -2.22
CA TYR A 150 3.90 18.19 -1.73
C TYR A 150 4.01 17.16 -2.84
N TYR A 151 3.44 17.45 -4.02
CA TYR A 151 3.60 16.59 -5.19
C TYR A 151 5.06 16.56 -5.67
N ARG A 152 5.72 17.72 -5.76
CA ARG A 152 7.15 17.80 -6.11
C ARG A 152 8.02 17.06 -5.09
N ASP A 153 7.79 17.27 -3.80
CA ASP A 153 8.55 16.66 -2.71
C ASP A 153 8.34 15.14 -2.65
N ALA A 154 7.15 14.64 -3.01
CA ALA A 154 6.88 13.21 -3.11
C ALA A 154 7.66 12.52 -4.26
N ARG A 155 8.04 13.26 -5.32
CA ARG A 155 8.64 12.63 -6.51
C ARG A 155 10.01 12.01 -6.26
N ILE A 156 10.86 12.65 -5.48
CA ILE A 156 12.21 12.12 -5.21
C ILE A 156 12.16 10.79 -4.45
N LEU A 157 11.09 10.54 -3.70
CA LEU A 157 10.96 9.39 -2.81
C LEU A 157 10.91 8.05 -3.56
N THR A 158 10.39 8.03 -4.79
CA THR A 158 10.38 6.82 -5.61
C THR A 158 11.71 6.54 -6.31
N ILE A 159 12.68 7.45 -6.20
CA ILE A 159 13.93 7.43 -6.95
C ILE A 159 15.11 7.05 -6.06
N TYR A 160 15.39 7.83 -5.01
CA TYR A 160 16.54 7.58 -4.13
C TYR A 160 16.34 6.35 -3.21
N GLU A 161 17.42 5.92 -2.55
CA GLU A 161 17.44 4.71 -1.69
C GLU A 161 16.93 3.43 -2.40
N GLY A 162 17.12 3.40 -3.72
CA GLY A 162 16.69 2.35 -4.64
C GLY A 162 15.33 2.67 -5.26
N THR A 163 15.28 2.80 -6.58
CA THR A 163 14.06 3.08 -7.36
C THR A 163 12.97 2.04 -7.11
N THR A 164 11.73 2.34 -7.48
CA THR A 164 10.60 1.39 -7.39
C THR A 164 10.91 0.04 -8.03
N ALA A 165 11.55 0.03 -9.21
CA ALA A 165 11.99 -1.20 -9.88
C ALA A 165 13.04 -1.98 -9.06
N ILE A 166 13.97 -1.29 -8.39
CA ILE A 166 14.95 -1.96 -7.51
C ILE A 166 14.28 -2.59 -6.28
N GLN A 167 13.27 -1.94 -5.69
CA GLN A 167 12.47 -2.55 -4.61
C GLN A 167 11.66 -3.74 -5.10
N ALA A 168 11.08 -3.64 -6.30
CA ALA A 168 10.34 -4.73 -6.90
C ALA A 168 11.24 -5.95 -7.20
N ASN A 169 12.47 -5.70 -7.68
CA ASN A 169 13.45 -6.75 -7.92
C ASN A 169 13.94 -7.40 -6.63
N ASP A 170 14.05 -6.63 -5.53
CA ASP A 170 14.28 -7.18 -4.19
C ASP A 170 13.15 -8.12 -3.78
N LEU A 171 11.89 -7.69 -3.95
CA LEU A 171 10.70 -8.47 -3.63
C LEU A 171 10.65 -9.77 -4.45
N ILE A 172 10.85 -9.71 -5.77
CA ILE A 172 10.90 -10.89 -6.65
C ILE A 172 12.03 -11.82 -6.24
N GLY A 173 13.28 -11.36 -6.28
CA GLY A 173 14.43 -12.24 -6.18
C GLY A 173 14.68 -12.71 -4.75
N ARG A 174 14.85 -11.75 -3.83
CA ARG A 174 15.32 -12.04 -2.48
C ARG A 174 14.20 -12.38 -1.51
N LYS A 175 12.99 -11.84 -1.68
CA LYS A 175 11.88 -12.02 -0.74
C LYS A 175 10.81 -13.03 -1.20
N THR A 176 10.83 -13.45 -2.47
CA THR A 176 9.88 -14.42 -3.02
C THR A 176 10.57 -15.63 -3.64
N ALA A 177 11.43 -15.45 -4.64
CA ALA A 177 12.02 -16.58 -5.37
C ALA A 177 13.02 -17.38 -4.53
N ARG A 178 13.82 -16.70 -3.70
CA ARG A 178 14.89 -17.32 -2.89
C ARG A 178 14.40 -18.44 -1.95
N ASP A 179 13.19 -18.30 -1.40
CA ASP A 179 12.58 -19.30 -0.51
C ASP A 179 11.40 -20.05 -1.18
N GLY A 180 11.30 -19.96 -2.51
CA GLY A 180 10.22 -20.57 -3.28
C GLY A 180 8.83 -20.02 -2.95
N GLY A 181 8.74 -18.81 -2.38
CA GLY A 181 7.51 -18.13 -2.00
C GLY A 181 7.01 -18.48 -0.60
N ALA A 182 7.79 -19.21 0.20
CA ALA A 182 7.37 -19.69 1.52
C ALA A 182 6.94 -18.55 2.46
N THR A 183 7.74 -17.47 2.54
CA THR A 183 7.41 -16.30 3.37
C THR A 183 6.10 -15.64 2.94
N ALA A 184 5.92 -15.41 1.63
CA ALA A 184 4.70 -14.78 1.12
C ALA A 184 3.46 -15.65 1.39
N ARG A 185 3.56 -16.98 1.26
CA ARG A 185 2.46 -17.91 1.60
C ARG A 185 2.13 -17.89 3.09
N ALA A 186 3.13 -17.86 3.97
CA ALA A 186 2.91 -17.75 5.41
C ALA A 186 2.22 -16.42 5.80
N ILE A 187 2.50 -15.34 5.08
CA ILE A 187 1.76 -14.07 5.25
C ILE A 187 0.31 -14.23 4.77
N CYS A 188 0.08 -14.87 3.63
CA CYS A 188 -1.27 -15.18 3.15
C CYS A 188 -2.07 -16.03 4.15
N GLU A 189 -1.44 -16.97 4.87
CA GLU A 189 -2.10 -17.73 5.94
C GLU A 189 -2.57 -16.82 7.10
N GLN A 190 -1.79 -15.81 7.49
CA GLN A 190 -2.21 -14.82 8.49
C GLN A 190 -3.37 -13.96 7.98
N ILE A 191 -3.35 -13.58 6.70
CA ILE A 191 -4.47 -12.88 6.05
C ILE A 191 -5.71 -13.77 6.10
N GLN A 192 -5.59 -15.05 5.78
CA GLN A 192 -6.70 -16.01 5.85
C GLN A 192 -7.25 -16.16 7.28
N GLY A 193 -6.40 -16.11 8.31
CA GLY A 193 -6.85 -16.03 9.70
C GLY A 193 -7.71 -14.79 9.98
N THR A 194 -7.34 -13.64 9.41
CA THR A 194 -8.13 -12.41 9.51
C THR A 194 -9.44 -12.49 8.71
N GLU A 195 -9.42 -13.14 7.53
CA GLU A 195 -10.63 -13.42 6.74
C GLU A 195 -11.64 -14.23 7.56
N ALA A 196 -11.20 -15.26 8.30
CA ALA A 196 -12.07 -16.04 9.17
C ALA A 196 -12.71 -15.19 10.27
N LEU A 197 -11.96 -14.27 10.88
CA LEU A 197 -12.50 -13.34 11.88
C LEU A 197 -13.52 -12.38 11.27
N LEU A 198 -13.29 -11.88 10.04
CA LEU A 198 -14.26 -11.04 9.34
C LEU A 198 -15.54 -11.81 8.97
N ALA A 199 -15.40 -13.07 8.54
CA ALA A 199 -16.54 -13.92 8.20
C ALA A 199 -17.45 -14.20 9.40
N ALA A 200 -16.89 -14.20 10.62
CA ALA A 200 -17.64 -14.33 11.86
C ALA A 200 -18.41 -13.04 12.26
N ARG A 201 -18.19 -11.91 11.58
CA ARG A 201 -18.90 -10.64 11.85
C ARG A 201 -20.19 -10.54 11.05
N GLY A 202 -21.20 -9.92 11.67
CA GLY A 202 -22.52 -9.69 11.06
C GLY A 202 -22.69 -8.38 10.30
N SER A 203 -21.67 -7.51 10.25
CA SER A 203 -21.80 -6.17 9.64
C SER A 203 -21.61 -6.18 8.11
N ASP A 204 -22.21 -5.18 7.43
CA ASP A 204 -21.99 -4.99 5.98
C ASP A 204 -20.53 -4.64 5.66
N ALA A 205 -19.88 -3.86 6.52
CA ALA A 205 -18.49 -3.46 6.33
C ALA A 205 -17.56 -4.68 6.37
N ALA A 206 -17.76 -5.58 7.34
CA ALA A 206 -16.98 -6.80 7.45
C ALA A 206 -17.23 -7.75 6.27
N ARG A 207 -18.48 -7.92 5.82
CA ARG A 207 -18.79 -8.70 4.61
C ARG A 207 -18.10 -8.16 3.35
N ALA A 208 -18.18 -6.84 3.13
CA ALA A 208 -17.55 -6.19 1.99
C ALA A 208 -16.02 -6.35 2.02
N MET A 209 -15.41 -6.09 3.17
CA MET A 209 -13.97 -6.26 3.37
C MET A 209 -13.53 -7.71 3.18
N HIS A 210 -14.24 -8.68 3.78
CA HIS A 210 -13.95 -10.11 3.64
C HIS A 210 -13.93 -10.54 2.17
N LYS A 211 -14.98 -10.19 1.40
CA LYS A 211 -15.06 -10.52 -0.03
C LYS A 211 -13.84 -10.01 -0.80
N ARG A 212 -13.45 -8.76 -0.56
CA ARG A 212 -12.38 -8.09 -1.30
C ARG A 212 -11.00 -8.55 -0.87
N LEU A 213 -10.78 -8.73 0.43
CA LEU A 213 -9.53 -9.27 0.97
C LEU A 213 -9.28 -10.71 0.51
N SER A 214 -10.29 -11.58 0.52
CA SER A 214 -10.15 -12.95 0.02
C SER A 214 -9.79 -13.01 -1.47
N ALA A 215 -10.40 -12.17 -2.30
CA ALA A 215 -10.04 -12.10 -3.72
C ALA A 215 -8.60 -11.60 -3.89
N ALA A 216 -8.21 -10.58 -3.13
CA ALA A 216 -6.89 -9.98 -3.20
C ALA A 216 -5.77 -10.93 -2.70
N ARG A 217 -6.03 -11.70 -1.63
CA ARG A 217 -5.11 -12.73 -1.13
C ARG A 217 -4.90 -13.85 -2.15
N ARG A 218 -5.96 -14.33 -2.81
CA ARG A 218 -5.86 -15.35 -3.86
C ARG A 218 -5.04 -14.84 -5.04
N ALA A 219 -5.29 -13.61 -5.48
CA ALA A 219 -4.49 -12.97 -6.51
C ALA A 219 -3.00 -12.85 -6.13
N LEU A 220 -2.68 -12.52 -4.87
CA LEU A 220 -1.30 -12.54 -4.38
C LEU A 220 -0.68 -13.94 -4.42
N LEU A 221 -1.44 -14.99 -4.05
CA LEU A 221 -0.96 -16.38 -4.14
C LEU A 221 -0.64 -16.80 -5.58
N ASP A 222 -1.48 -16.42 -6.55
CA ASP A 222 -1.24 -16.70 -7.97
C ASP A 222 0.05 -16.03 -8.45
N VAL A 223 0.27 -14.76 -8.09
CA VAL A 223 1.50 -14.04 -8.45
C VAL A 223 2.72 -14.67 -7.78
N VAL A 224 2.62 -15.06 -6.50
CA VAL A 224 3.71 -15.74 -5.78
C VAL A 224 4.03 -17.08 -6.45
N ALA A 225 3.03 -17.85 -6.88
CA ALA A 225 3.22 -19.11 -7.58
C ALA A 225 3.91 -18.88 -8.94
N PHE A 226 3.46 -17.88 -9.71
CA PHE A 226 4.08 -17.50 -10.98
C PHE A 226 5.55 -17.10 -10.82
N VAL A 227 5.87 -16.21 -9.87
CA VAL A 227 7.24 -15.75 -9.60
C VAL A 227 8.14 -16.91 -9.14
N ALA A 228 7.66 -17.72 -8.20
CA ALA A 228 8.45 -18.84 -7.66
C ALA A 228 8.66 -19.94 -8.71
N GLY A 229 7.67 -20.20 -9.57
CA GLY A 229 7.78 -21.17 -10.67
C GLY A 229 8.68 -20.69 -11.80
N GLY A 230 8.49 -19.45 -12.28
CA GLY A 230 9.22 -18.90 -13.42
C GLY A 230 10.73 -18.71 -13.16
N LEU A 231 11.14 -18.54 -11.90
CA LEU A 231 12.55 -18.44 -11.51
C LEU A 231 13.13 -19.74 -10.93
N ALA A 232 12.39 -20.85 -10.96
CA ALA A 232 12.89 -22.15 -10.54
C ALA A 232 13.97 -22.68 -11.49
N LYS A 233 14.97 -23.40 -10.95
CA LYS A 233 16.04 -24.01 -11.76
C LYS A 233 15.43 -24.97 -12.80
N GLY A 234 15.76 -24.75 -14.08
CA GLY A 234 15.29 -25.59 -15.19
C GLY A 234 14.01 -25.09 -15.86
N SER A 235 13.38 -24.02 -15.36
CA SER A 235 12.32 -23.31 -16.08
C SER A 235 12.91 -22.67 -17.34
N GLN A 236 12.41 -23.05 -18.52
CA GLN A 236 12.70 -22.33 -19.77
C GLN A 236 11.81 -21.08 -19.92
N ASP A 237 10.79 -20.94 -19.07
CA ASP A 237 9.90 -19.78 -19.07
C ASP A 237 10.65 -18.56 -18.53
N SER A 238 10.69 -17.55 -19.38
CA SER A 238 11.66 -16.47 -19.38
C SER A 238 11.69 -15.67 -18.08
N PRO A 239 12.85 -15.50 -17.41
CA PRO A 239 13.03 -14.53 -16.34
C PRO A 239 12.49 -13.13 -16.72
N ASN A 240 12.56 -12.75 -18.00
CA ASN A 240 12.02 -11.48 -18.47
C ASN A 240 10.52 -11.36 -18.24
N ALA A 241 9.75 -12.46 -18.36
CA ALA A 241 8.33 -12.44 -18.09
C ALA A 241 8.03 -12.12 -16.61
N VAL A 242 8.78 -12.73 -15.69
CA VAL A 242 8.67 -12.45 -14.25
C VAL A 242 9.06 -11.01 -13.93
N PHE A 243 10.17 -10.53 -14.48
CA PHE A 243 10.66 -9.17 -14.22
C PHE A 243 9.85 -8.07 -14.92
N ALA A 244 9.15 -8.36 -16.02
CA ALA A 244 8.20 -7.45 -16.66
C ALA A 244 7.04 -7.10 -15.71
N GLY A 245 6.59 -8.05 -14.87
CA GLY A 245 5.56 -7.85 -13.86
C GLY A 245 6.07 -7.31 -12.51
N SER A 246 7.34 -6.90 -12.40
CA SER A 246 7.99 -6.59 -11.12
C SER A 246 7.31 -5.47 -10.33
N VAL A 247 7.22 -4.27 -10.89
CA VAL A 247 6.59 -3.12 -10.23
C VAL A 247 5.09 -3.37 -9.99
N PRO A 248 4.32 -3.92 -10.94
CA PRO A 248 2.95 -4.34 -10.66
C PRO A 248 2.82 -5.32 -9.48
N TYR A 249 3.72 -6.31 -9.34
CA TYR A 249 3.73 -7.22 -8.19
C TYR A 249 3.99 -6.46 -6.87
N LEU A 250 4.96 -5.56 -6.84
CA LEU A 250 5.25 -4.72 -5.67
C LEU A 250 4.03 -3.91 -5.23
N LEU A 251 3.33 -3.28 -6.18
CA LEU A 251 2.13 -2.48 -5.91
C LEU A 251 0.95 -3.35 -5.47
N LEU A 252 0.78 -4.52 -6.10
CA LEU A 252 -0.23 -5.50 -5.72
C LEU A 252 -0.01 -5.99 -4.29
N ALA A 253 1.21 -6.43 -3.96
CA ALA A 253 1.55 -6.92 -2.63
C ALA A 253 1.36 -5.82 -1.58
N GLY A 254 1.84 -4.60 -1.84
CA GLY A 254 1.63 -3.45 -0.96
C GLY A 254 0.15 -3.15 -0.69
N ASN A 255 -0.69 -3.17 -1.73
CA ASN A 255 -2.14 -2.98 -1.60
C ASN A 255 -2.80 -4.09 -0.75
N VAL A 256 -2.45 -5.36 -1.01
CA VAL A 256 -2.95 -6.51 -0.23
C VAL A 256 -2.58 -6.40 1.24
N ILE A 257 -1.31 -6.09 1.56
CA ILE A 257 -0.84 -6.01 2.95
C ILE A 257 -1.42 -4.81 3.68
N ALA A 258 -1.51 -3.63 3.03
CA ALA A 258 -2.14 -2.46 3.61
C ALA A 258 -3.65 -2.69 3.82
N GLY A 259 -4.33 -3.31 2.86
CA GLY A 259 -5.73 -3.71 2.99
C GLY A 259 -5.97 -4.74 4.10
N TRP A 260 -5.05 -5.68 4.29
CA TRP A 260 -5.07 -6.59 5.44
C TRP A 260 -4.98 -5.83 6.78
N GLN A 261 -4.15 -4.80 6.88
CA GLN A 261 -4.11 -3.98 8.09
C GLN A 261 -5.40 -3.18 8.31
N MET A 262 -6.04 -2.71 7.23
CA MET A 262 -7.36 -2.06 7.32
C MET A 262 -8.44 -3.03 7.78
N ALA A 263 -8.38 -4.30 7.38
CA ALA A 263 -9.27 -5.36 7.88
C ALA A 263 -9.07 -5.64 9.38
N ARG A 264 -7.81 -5.69 9.85
CA ARG A 264 -7.52 -5.82 11.29
C ARG A 264 -8.03 -4.61 12.09
N ALA A 265 -7.83 -3.40 11.55
CA ALA A 265 -8.34 -2.17 12.16
C ALA A 265 -9.88 -2.14 12.19
N LEU A 266 -10.55 -2.64 11.15
CA LEU A 266 -12.01 -2.76 11.10
C LEU A 266 -12.54 -3.63 12.24
N LEU A 267 -11.95 -4.82 12.46
CA LEU A 267 -12.35 -5.73 13.54
C LEU A 267 -12.26 -5.04 14.91
N VAL A 268 -11.13 -4.38 15.18
CA VAL A 268 -10.93 -3.64 16.44
C VAL A 268 -11.90 -2.46 16.56
N ALA A 269 -12.14 -1.72 15.47
CA ALA A 269 -13.04 -0.59 15.49
C ALA A 269 -14.49 -1.00 15.75
N GLU A 270 -14.94 -2.15 15.25
CA GLU A 270 -16.27 -2.70 15.58
C GLU A 270 -16.38 -3.05 17.06
N ASP A 271 -15.36 -3.70 17.64
CA ASP A 271 -15.34 -4.07 19.06
C ASP A 271 -15.35 -2.82 19.96
N GLN A 272 -14.50 -1.84 19.66
CA GLN A 272 -14.42 -0.58 20.42
C GLN A 272 -15.68 0.28 20.28
N LEU A 273 -16.30 0.29 19.08
CA LEU A 273 -17.57 0.97 18.85
C LEU A 273 -18.70 0.35 19.70
N ALA A 274 -18.77 -0.99 19.76
CA ALA A 274 -19.74 -1.68 20.60
C ALA A 274 -19.53 -1.41 22.09
N ALA A 275 -18.28 -1.20 22.52
CA ALA A 275 -17.92 -0.79 23.87
C ALA A 275 -18.14 0.72 24.16
N GLY A 276 -18.56 1.51 23.17
CA GLY A 276 -18.78 2.95 23.33
C GLY A 276 -17.50 3.80 23.39
N VAL A 277 -16.35 3.25 22.99
CA VAL A 277 -15.04 3.94 23.03
C VAL A 277 -14.84 4.74 21.74
N GLU A 278 -14.53 6.03 21.87
CA GLU A 278 -14.22 6.95 20.76
C GLU A 278 -15.17 6.79 19.55
N VAL A 279 -16.49 6.79 19.82
CA VAL A 279 -17.56 6.39 18.90
C VAL A 279 -17.40 6.96 17.48
N ASP A 280 -17.14 8.27 17.35
CA ASP A 280 -17.03 8.92 16.04
C ASP A 280 -15.76 8.52 15.28
N PHE A 281 -14.65 8.31 15.99
CA PHE A 281 -13.41 7.80 15.38
C PHE A 281 -13.60 6.37 14.90
N MET A 282 -14.23 5.51 15.71
CA MET A 282 -14.46 4.10 15.33
C MET A 282 -15.41 3.97 14.15
N ARG A 283 -16.49 4.79 14.09
CA ARG A 283 -17.34 4.88 12.89
C ARG A 283 -16.55 5.29 11.65
N ALA A 284 -15.71 6.32 11.78
CA ALA A 284 -14.86 6.77 10.68
C ALA A 284 -13.88 5.67 10.23
N LYS A 285 -13.24 4.95 11.16
CA LYS A 285 -12.35 3.81 10.86
C LYS A 285 -13.08 2.71 10.09
N ILE A 286 -14.28 2.33 10.52
CA ILE A 286 -15.11 1.33 9.84
C ILE A 286 -15.42 1.78 8.42
N THR A 287 -15.83 3.04 8.23
CA THR A 287 -16.11 3.60 6.89
C THR A 287 -14.86 3.63 6.01
N THR A 288 -13.71 4.05 6.54
CA THR A 288 -12.45 4.09 5.78
C THR A 288 -11.96 2.70 5.40
N ALA A 289 -12.07 1.72 6.30
CA ALA A 289 -11.75 0.33 5.98
C ALA A 289 -12.68 -0.22 4.89
N ARG A 290 -13.99 -0.04 5.01
CA ARG A 290 -14.95 -0.44 3.96
C ARG A 290 -14.61 0.19 2.61
N PHE A 291 -14.33 1.50 2.58
CA PHE A 291 -13.93 2.20 1.36
C PHE A 291 -12.66 1.60 0.74
N TYR A 292 -11.67 1.24 1.57
CA TYR A 292 -10.46 0.57 1.10
C TYR A 292 -10.80 -0.75 0.39
N GLY A 293 -11.68 -1.57 0.98
CA GLY A 293 -12.18 -2.80 0.36
C GLY A 293 -12.87 -2.55 -0.98
N ASP A 294 -13.85 -1.62 -0.99
CA ASP A 294 -14.72 -1.37 -2.14
C ASP A 294 -13.98 -0.75 -3.34
N HIS A 295 -13.02 0.16 -3.09
CA HIS A 295 -12.42 0.98 -4.14
C HIS A 295 -10.92 0.73 -4.40
N ILE A 296 -10.18 0.19 -3.43
CA ILE A 296 -8.71 0.04 -3.54
C ILE A 296 -8.33 -1.43 -3.71
N LEU A 297 -8.79 -2.32 -2.82
CA LEU A 297 -8.55 -3.77 -2.95
C LEU A 297 -9.26 -4.37 -4.17
N SER A 298 -10.36 -3.78 -4.61
CA SER A 298 -11.11 -4.27 -5.77
C SER A 298 -10.32 -4.26 -7.08
N GLN A 299 -9.23 -3.49 -7.15
CA GLN A 299 -8.34 -3.40 -8.32
C GLN A 299 -7.34 -4.55 -8.40
N VAL A 300 -7.05 -5.23 -7.28
CA VAL A 300 -5.97 -6.23 -7.17
C VAL A 300 -6.09 -7.38 -8.19
N PRO A 301 -7.27 -7.99 -8.44
CA PRO A 301 -7.37 -9.06 -9.42
C PRO A 301 -6.94 -8.66 -10.83
N GLY A 302 -7.30 -7.47 -11.30
CA GLY A 302 -6.89 -7.00 -12.63
C GLY A 302 -5.37 -6.74 -12.73
N VAL A 303 -4.74 -6.29 -11.65
CA VAL A 303 -3.27 -6.17 -11.60
C VAL A 303 -2.60 -7.55 -11.65
N ARG A 304 -3.18 -8.55 -10.98
CA ARG A 304 -2.69 -9.94 -11.07
C ARG A 304 -2.69 -10.44 -12.52
N ASP A 305 -3.74 -10.17 -13.29
CA ASP A 305 -3.80 -10.62 -14.69
C ASP A 305 -2.69 -9.97 -15.53
N SER A 306 -2.41 -8.68 -15.31
CA SER A 306 -1.28 -8.01 -15.98
C SER A 306 0.10 -8.61 -15.64
N ILE A 307 0.26 -9.20 -14.45
CA ILE A 307 1.52 -9.83 -14.01
C ILE A 307 1.67 -11.24 -14.59
N VAL A 308 0.62 -12.05 -14.48
CA VAL A 308 0.67 -13.48 -14.80
C VAL A 308 0.47 -13.72 -16.30
N GLU A 309 -0.27 -12.86 -16.99
CA GLU A 309 -0.70 -13.07 -18.38
C GLU A 309 -0.16 -11.98 -19.33
N GLY A 310 0.33 -10.85 -18.81
CA GLY A 310 0.67 -9.67 -19.61
C GLY A 310 2.09 -9.61 -20.19
N ALA A 311 2.98 -10.56 -19.86
CA ALA A 311 4.40 -10.48 -20.20
C ALA A 311 4.68 -10.35 -21.70
N ALA A 312 3.92 -11.07 -22.54
CA ALA A 312 4.11 -11.06 -23.99
C ALA A 312 4.06 -9.63 -24.57
N GLY A 313 3.07 -8.83 -24.15
CA GLY A 313 2.92 -7.45 -24.62
C GLY A 313 4.05 -6.50 -24.19
N VAL A 314 4.85 -6.88 -23.18
CA VAL A 314 6.04 -6.12 -22.76
C VAL A 314 7.27 -6.58 -23.55
N THR A 315 7.39 -7.87 -23.83
CA THR A 315 8.63 -8.47 -24.36
C THR A 315 8.66 -8.60 -25.88
N GLU A 316 7.53 -8.46 -26.56
CA GLU A 316 7.41 -8.73 -28.01
C GLU A 316 7.86 -7.55 -28.90
N MET A 317 7.69 -6.30 -28.45
CA MET A 317 8.06 -5.12 -29.23
C MET A 317 9.57 -5.03 -29.40
N ALA A 318 10.03 -4.97 -30.66
CA ALA A 318 11.44 -4.77 -30.98
C ALA A 318 11.93 -3.40 -30.46
N LEU A 319 13.18 -3.33 -29.99
CA LEU A 319 13.72 -2.13 -29.36
C LEU A 319 13.71 -0.88 -30.27
N GLU A 320 13.91 -1.07 -31.58
CA GLU A 320 13.90 0.03 -32.56
C GLU A 320 12.49 0.57 -32.88
N ALA A 321 11.45 -0.05 -32.34
CA ALA A 321 10.05 0.38 -32.54
C ALA A 321 9.52 1.28 -31.40
N PHE A 322 10.35 1.63 -30.41
CA PHE A 322 10.05 2.59 -29.35
C PHE A 322 10.50 4.02 -29.72
#